data_AF-A0AAV1XVT9-F1
#
_entry.id   AF-A0AAV1XVT9-F1
#
_cell.length_a   1.000
_cell.length_b   1.000
_cell.length_c   1.000
_cell.angle_alpha   90.00
_cell.angle_beta   90.00
_cell.angle_gamma   90.00
#
_symmetry.space_group_name_H-M   'P 1'
#
loop_
_entity.id
_entity.type
_entity.pdbx_description
1 polymer ?
#
loop_
_entity_poly.entity_id
_entity_poly.type
_entity_poly.pdbx_seq_one_letter_code
_entity_poly.pdbx_strand_id
1 'polypeptide(L)'
;MVHVSYFRKYGKTFKKPRRPYEKERLDSELKLVGEYGLRCKRELWRVQYALSRIRNNARNLLTLDEKNPRRIFEGEALLRRMFRYGLLDENQNKLDYVLALTVENFLERRLQTLVFKSGMAKSIHHARVLIRQRHIRVGRQVVNIPSFLVRVDSQKHIDFSLTSPLGGGRPGRVKRRNQKAAAKKASGGDGDEEDED
;
A
#
# COMPACT_ATOMS: atom_id res chain seq x y z
N MET A 1 -4.72 29.63 -32.98
CA MET A 1 -4.34 28.33 -32.38
C MET A 1 -5.61 27.63 -31.92
N VAL A 2 -5.94 26.46 -32.47
CA VAL A 2 -7.17 25.73 -32.12
C VAL A 2 -6.99 25.11 -30.73
N HIS A 3 -7.88 25.43 -29.80
CA HIS A 3 -7.85 24.87 -28.45
C HIS A 3 -8.36 23.41 -28.50
N VAL A 4 -7.45 22.44 -28.60
CA VAL A 4 -7.82 21.02 -28.57
C VAL A 4 -8.09 20.62 -27.12
N SER A 5 -9.33 20.24 -26.81
CA SER A 5 -9.72 19.70 -25.51
C SER A 5 -9.45 18.19 -25.46
N TYR A 6 -8.53 17.78 -24.58
CA TYR A 6 -8.28 16.36 -24.33
C TYR A 6 -9.35 15.79 -23.40
N PHE A 7 -10.22 14.91 -23.91
CA PHE A 7 -11.35 14.32 -23.16
C PHE A 7 -10.97 13.21 -22.17
N ARG A 8 -9.77 13.27 -21.58
CA ARG A 8 -9.35 12.32 -20.54
C ARG A 8 -10.00 12.67 -19.20
N LYS A 9 -10.94 11.84 -18.74
CA LYS A 9 -11.60 12.02 -17.45
C LYS A 9 -10.63 11.76 -16.29
N TYR A 10 -10.64 12.65 -15.29
CA TYR A 10 -9.90 12.50 -14.04
C TYR A 10 -10.84 12.76 -12.85
N GLY A 11 -10.59 12.07 -11.73
CA GLY A 11 -11.43 12.15 -10.53
C GLY A 11 -10.60 12.41 -9.28
N LYS A 12 -11.23 13.04 -8.29
CA LYS A 12 -10.60 13.23 -6.97
C LYS A 12 -10.64 11.91 -6.19
N THR A 13 -9.54 11.61 -5.51
CA THR A 13 -9.37 10.37 -4.71
C THR A 13 -9.50 10.59 -3.21
N PHE A 14 -9.66 11.84 -2.77
CA PHE A 14 -9.80 12.21 -1.37
C PHE A 14 -10.64 13.48 -1.24
N LYS A 15 -11.18 13.72 -0.05
CA LYS A 15 -11.86 14.96 0.33
C LYS A 15 -11.21 15.49 1.61
N LYS A 16 -11.06 16.81 1.72
CA LYS A 16 -10.55 17.46 2.94
C LYS A 16 -11.64 17.44 4.04
N PRO A 17 -11.26 17.40 5.33
CA PRO A 17 -12.21 17.52 6.42
C PRO A 17 -12.95 18.87 6.37
N ARG A 18 -14.20 18.90 6.85
CA ARG A 18 -15.01 20.13 6.91
C ARG A 18 -14.44 21.12 7.93
N ARG A 19 -14.03 20.63 9.11
CA ARG A 19 -13.46 21.41 10.21
C ARG A 19 -11.94 21.12 10.32
N PRO A 20 -11.08 22.06 9.91
CA PRO A 20 -9.63 21.82 9.86
C PRO A 20 -8.94 21.68 11.23
N TYR A 21 -9.43 22.34 12.27
CA TYR A 21 -8.75 22.45 13.57
C TYR A 21 -9.57 21.85 14.71
N GLU A 22 -9.97 20.59 14.55
CA GLU A 22 -10.71 19.84 15.55
C GLU A 22 -9.74 18.88 16.26
N LYS A 23 -9.50 19.11 17.55
CA LYS A 23 -8.45 18.41 18.32
C LYS A 23 -8.59 16.88 18.26
N GLU A 24 -9.78 16.36 18.56
CA GLU A 24 -10.06 14.92 18.57
C GLU A 24 -9.77 14.27 17.21
N ARG A 25 -10.14 14.94 16.10
CA ARG A 25 -9.84 14.47 14.75
C ARG A 25 -8.34 14.52 14.47
N LEU A 26 -7.65 15.59 14.88
CA LEU A 26 -6.22 15.73 14.65
C LEU A 26 -5.42 14.63 15.35
N ASP A 27 -5.78 14.33 16.61
CA ASP A 27 -5.13 13.34 17.46
C ASP A 27 -5.40 11.91 16.97
N SER A 28 -6.66 11.58 16.65
CA SER A 28 -7.03 10.26 16.08
C SER A 28 -6.36 10.00 14.72
N GLU A 29 -6.33 11.01 13.83
CA GLU A 29 -5.61 10.90 12.56
C GLU A 29 -4.10 10.73 12.77
N LEU A 30 -3.51 11.42 13.75
CA LEU A 30 -2.08 11.33 14.02
C LEU A 30 -1.69 9.96 14.56
N LYS A 31 -2.51 9.37 15.44
CA LYS A 31 -2.34 8.00 15.93
C LYS A 31 -2.29 7.01 14.77
N LEU A 32 -3.28 7.05 13.87
CA LEU A 32 -3.33 6.16 12.70
C LEU A 32 -2.17 6.39 11.73
N VAL A 33 -1.74 7.64 11.54
CA VAL A 33 -0.60 7.96 10.69
C VAL A 33 0.69 7.36 11.25
N GLY A 34 0.89 7.44 12.56
CA GLY A 34 2.04 6.85 13.25
C GLY A 34 2.04 5.33 13.20
N GLU A 35 0.94 4.70 13.62
CA GLU A 35 0.78 3.24 13.69
C GLU A 35 1.01 2.56 12.33
N TYR A 36 0.44 3.13 11.27
CA TYR A 36 0.52 2.57 9.92
C TYR A 36 1.65 3.16 9.06
N GLY A 37 2.50 4.01 9.61
CA GLY A 37 3.64 4.61 8.92
C GLY A 37 3.26 5.37 7.65
N LEU A 38 2.18 6.16 7.70
CA LEU A 38 1.71 6.95 6.56
C LEU A 38 2.58 8.21 6.39
N ARG A 39 2.85 8.62 5.15
CA ARG A 39 3.65 9.83 4.90
C ARG A 39 2.90 11.12 5.23
N CYS A 40 1.59 11.14 4.99
CA CYS A 40 0.78 12.34 5.19
C CYS A 40 -0.69 12.00 5.42
N LYS A 41 -1.43 12.92 6.05
CA LYS A 41 -2.88 12.82 6.30
C LYS A 41 -3.70 12.60 5.01
N ARG A 42 -3.18 13.02 3.86
CA ARG A 42 -3.82 12.76 2.56
C ARG A 42 -3.95 11.25 2.25
N GLU A 43 -2.99 10.42 2.67
CA GLU A 43 -3.11 8.97 2.48
C GLU A 43 -4.26 8.40 3.28
N LEU A 44 -4.45 8.89 4.51
CA LEU A 44 -5.58 8.55 5.37
C LEU A 44 -6.90 9.04 4.76
N TRP A 45 -6.96 10.30 4.29
CA TRP A 45 -8.16 10.85 3.64
C TRP A 45 -8.57 10.13 2.35
N ARG A 46 -7.61 9.51 1.63
CA ARG A 46 -7.93 8.66 0.48
C ARG A 46 -8.68 7.40 0.91
N VAL A 47 -8.23 6.77 1.99
CA VAL A 47 -8.88 5.57 2.55
C VAL A 47 -10.26 5.93 3.09
N GLN A 48 -10.37 7.00 3.86
CA GLN A 48 -11.67 7.50 4.37
C GLN A 48 -12.64 7.83 3.22
N TYR A 49 -12.16 8.43 2.15
CA TYR A 49 -12.98 8.74 0.98
C TYR A 49 -13.47 7.47 0.27
N ALA A 50 -12.61 6.47 0.09
CA ALA A 50 -12.99 5.17 -0.48
C ALA A 50 -14.02 4.45 0.40
N LEU A 51 -13.78 4.41 1.72
CA LEU A 51 -14.69 3.83 2.71
C LEU A 51 -16.05 4.53 2.72
N SER A 52 -16.06 5.87 2.65
CA SER A 52 -17.28 6.67 2.57
C SER A 52 -18.11 6.34 1.32
N ARG A 53 -17.45 6.17 0.15
CA ARG A 53 -18.11 5.76 -1.09
C ARG A 53 -18.72 4.35 -0.98
N ILE A 54 -17.99 3.41 -0.39
CA ILE A 54 -18.44 2.03 -0.18
C ILE A 54 -19.66 2.01 0.75
N ARG A 55 -19.58 2.69 1.89
CA ARG A 55 -20.69 2.82 2.85
C ARG A 55 -21.91 3.51 2.25
N ASN A 56 -21.70 4.53 1.42
CA ASN A 56 -22.82 5.22 0.76
C ASN A 56 -23.56 4.31 -0.21
N ASN A 57 -22.82 3.49 -0.98
CA ASN A 57 -23.42 2.49 -1.85
C ASN A 57 -24.17 1.44 -1.03
N ALA A 58 -23.58 0.92 0.05
CA ALA A 58 -24.24 -0.04 0.93
C ALA A 58 -25.55 0.52 1.53
N ARG A 59 -25.55 1.78 2.03
CA ARG A 59 -26.75 2.44 2.54
C ARG A 59 -27.86 2.55 1.49
N ASN A 60 -27.52 2.93 0.26
CA ASN A 60 -28.50 3.02 -0.83
C ASN A 60 -29.06 1.66 -1.25
N LEU A 61 -28.28 0.59 -1.12
CA LEU A 61 -28.77 -0.77 -1.41
C LEU A 61 -29.65 -1.29 -0.28
N LEU A 62 -29.31 -0.95 0.97
CA LEU A 62 -30.06 -1.35 2.15
C LEU A 62 -31.47 -0.74 2.22
N THR A 63 -31.70 0.40 1.57
CA THR A 63 -33.04 1.00 1.45
C THR A 63 -33.96 0.30 0.44
N LEU A 64 -33.41 -0.53 -0.45
CA LEU A 64 -34.19 -1.28 -1.44
C LEU A 64 -34.67 -2.60 -0.82
N ASP A 65 -35.81 -3.11 -1.32
CA ASP A 65 -36.29 -4.44 -0.93
C ASP A 65 -35.28 -5.55 -1.30
N GLU A 66 -35.26 -6.63 -0.52
CA GLU A 66 -34.34 -7.76 -0.68
C GLU A 66 -34.46 -8.44 -2.05
N LYS A 67 -35.66 -8.48 -2.62
CA LYS A 67 -35.92 -9.10 -3.93
C LYS A 67 -35.65 -8.16 -5.10
N ASN A 68 -35.26 -6.91 -4.85
CA ASN A 68 -34.99 -5.95 -5.92
C ASN A 68 -33.76 -6.41 -6.74
N PRO A 69 -33.86 -6.52 -8.08
CA PRO A 69 -32.76 -6.99 -8.93
C PRO A 69 -31.47 -6.19 -8.76
N ARG A 70 -31.59 -4.88 -8.53
CA ARG A 70 -30.44 -3.99 -8.31
C ARG A 70 -29.74 -4.30 -7.00
N ARG A 71 -30.48 -4.57 -5.92
CA ARG A 71 -29.92 -4.93 -4.61
C ARG A 71 -29.18 -6.25 -4.68
N ILE A 72 -29.77 -7.25 -5.33
CA ILE A 72 -29.17 -8.58 -5.49
C ILE A 72 -27.85 -8.44 -6.25
N PHE A 73 -27.88 -7.84 -7.44
CA PHE A 73 -26.69 -7.75 -8.30
C PHE A 73 -25.59 -6.83 -7.74
N GLU A 74 -25.92 -5.57 -7.41
CA GLU A 74 -24.92 -4.62 -6.91
C GLU A 74 -24.44 -4.99 -5.49
N GLY A 75 -25.33 -5.54 -4.65
CA GLY A 75 -25.02 -5.97 -3.30
C GLY A 75 -24.06 -7.15 -3.27
N GLU A 76 -24.32 -8.18 -4.07
CA GLU A 76 -23.42 -9.33 -4.20
C GLU A 76 -22.05 -8.90 -4.79
N ALA A 77 -22.05 -8.02 -5.79
CA ALA A 77 -20.82 -7.48 -6.36
C ALA A 77 -19.99 -6.67 -5.34
N LEU A 78 -20.67 -5.94 -4.44
CA LEU A 78 -20.02 -5.21 -3.36
C LEU A 78 -19.40 -6.17 -2.34
N LEU A 79 -20.16 -7.17 -1.87
CA LEU A 79 -19.69 -8.17 -0.91
C LEU A 79 -18.52 -8.99 -1.47
N ARG A 80 -18.62 -9.48 -2.71
CA ARG A 80 -17.53 -10.18 -3.40
C ARG A 80 -16.24 -9.35 -3.45
N ARG A 81 -16.36 -8.03 -3.63
CA ARG A 81 -15.19 -7.13 -3.60
C ARG A 81 -14.59 -7.03 -2.20
N MET A 82 -15.42 -6.95 -1.16
CA MET A 82 -14.95 -6.86 0.23
C MET A 82 -14.22 -8.14 0.65
N PHE A 83 -14.75 -9.32 0.33
CA PHE A 83 -14.08 -10.61 0.56
C PHE A 83 -12.77 -10.74 -0.20
N ARG A 84 -12.75 -10.36 -1.48
CA ARG A 84 -11.53 -10.44 -2.31
C ARG A 84 -10.35 -9.66 -1.72
N TYR A 85 -10.64 -8.52 -1.08
CA TYR A 85 -9.61 -7.71 -0.42
C TYR A 85 -9.39 -8.08 1.05
N GLY A 86 -10.16 -9.03 1.60
CA GLY A 86 -10.05 -9.46 3.00
C GLY A 86 -10.48 -8.39 3.99
N LEU A 87 -11.49 -7.60 3.62
CA LEU A 87 -12.08 -6.56 4.49
C LEU A 87 -13.21 -7.13 5.37
N LEU A 88 -13.87 -8.18 4.89
CA LEU A 88 -14.87 -8.95 5.62
C LEU A 88 -14.41 -10.41 5.70
N ASP A 89 -14.78 -11.07 6.78
CA ASP A 89 -14.59 -12.51 6.98
C ASP A 89 -15.72 -13.33 6.34
N GLU A 90 -15.49 -14.60 6.01
CA GLU A 90 -16.46 -15.45 5.29
C GLU A 90 -17.83 -15.55 6.00
N ASN A 91 -17.83 -15.42 7.33
CA ASN A 91 -19.03 -15.41 8.17
C ASN A 91 -19.86 -14.12 8.04
N GLN A 92 -19.29 -13.04 7.50
CA GLN A 92 -19.88 -11.70 7.44
C GLN A 92 -20.53 -11.42 6.07
N ASN A 93 -21.44 -12.29 5.64
CA ASN A 93 -22.06 -12.23 4.30
C ASN A 93 -23.33 -11.35 4.21
N LYS A 94 -23.41 -10.28 5.00
CA LYS A 94 -24.52 -9.32 4.97
C LYS A 94 -24.02 -7.91 4.68
N LEU A 95 -24.84 -7.12 3.99
CA LEU A 95 -24.53 -5.72 3.67
C LEU A 95 -24.35 -4.84 4.91
N ASP A 96 -24.97 -5.21 6.03
CA ASP A 96 -24.84 -4.47 7.30
C ASP A 96 -23.40 -4.44 7.82
N TYR A 97 -22.64 -5.53 7.64
CA TYR A 97 -21.23 -5.59 8.05
C TYR A 97 -20.36 -4.61 7.26
N VAL A 98 -20.75 -4.26 6.02
CA VAL A 98 -20.05 -3.25 5.22
C VAL A 98 -20.15 -1.85 5.87
N LEU A 99 -21.22 -1.58 6.62
CA LEU A 99 -21.38 -0.31 7.34
C LEU A 99 -20.42 -0.23 8.54
N ALA A 100 -20.14 -1.35 9.20
CA ALA A 100 -19.26 -1.45 10.35
C ALA A 100 -17.76 -1.30 10.01
N LEU A 101 -17.36 -1.45 8.74
CA LEU A 101 -15.96 -1.37 8.30
C LEU A 101 -15.26 -0.10 8.76
N THR A 102 -14.15 -0.22 9.46
CA THR A 102 -13.37 0.92 9.92
C THR A 102 -12.24 1.27 8.93
N VAL A 103 -11.50 2.34 9.22
CA VAL A 103 -10.36 2.77 8.38
C VAL A 103 -9.20 1.78 8.53
N GLU A 104 -9.03 1.25 9.73
CA GLU A 104 -8.02 0.27 10.13
C GLU A 104 -8.12 -0.97 9.24
N ASN A 105 -9.33 -1.50 9.00
CA ASN A 105 -9.52 -2.65 8.09
C ASN A 105 -8.84 -2.43 6.72
N PHE A 106 -8.89 -1.22 6.16
CA PHE A 106 -8.23 -0.92 4.89
C PHE A 106 -6.72 -0.71 5.04
N LEU A 107 -6.28 -0.09 6.15
CA LEU A 107 -4.87 0.14 6.40
C LEU A 107 -4.12 -1.18 6.66
N GLU A 108 -4.75 -2.15 7.32
CA GLU A 108 -4.21 -3.50 7.53
C GLU A 108 -4.00 -4.30 6.24
N ARG A 109 -4.78 -4.02 5.19
CA ARG A 109 -4.69 -4.69 3.88
C ARG A 109 -3.68 -4.05 2.92
N ARG A 110 -2.99 -2.99 3.34
CA ARG A 110 -1.94 -2.36 2.52
C ARG A 110 -0.72 -3.26 2.43
N LEU A 111 -0.01 -3.20 1.30
CA LEU A 111 1.23 -3.96 1.12
C LEU A 111 2.26 -3.61 2.21
N GLN A 112 2.34 -2.33 2.59
CA GLN A 112 3.24 -1.86 3.65
C GLN A 112 3.02 -2.59 4.98
N THR A 113 1.78 -2.71 5.41
CA THR A 113 1.42 -3.34 6.69
C THR A 113 1.55 -4.84 6.64
N LEU A 114 1.16 -5.45 5.53
CA LEU A 114 1.31 -6.89 5.32
C LEU A 114 2.79 -7.32 5.29
N VAL A 115 3.67 -6.55 4.66
CA VAL A 115 5.13 -6.81 4.66
C VAL A 115 5.71 -6.72 6.08
N PHE A 116 5.24 -5.77 6.89
CA PHE A 116 5.64 -5.67 8.29
C PHE A 116 5.08 -6.84 9.13
N LYS A 117 3.78 -7.14 9.04
CA LYS A 117 3.15 -8.25 9.77
C LYS A 117 3.72 -9.62 9.38
N SER A 118 4.22 -9.77 8.15
CA SER A 118 4.87 -11.00 7.68
C SER A 118 6.33 -11.16 8.14
N GLY A 119 6.86 -10.22 8.94
CA GLY A 119 8.22 -10.30 9.48
C GLY A 119 9.35 -9.97 8.51
N MET A 120 9.06 -9.59 7.26
CA MET A 120 10.07 -9.24 6.24
C MET A 120 10.81 -7.93 6.56
N ALA A 121 10.21 -7.08 7.39
CA ALA A 121 10.76 -5.79 7.76
C ALA A 121 10.69 -5.58 9.28
N LYS A 122 11.74 -4.96 9.83
CA LYS A 122 11.84 -4.65 11.28
C LYS A 122 10.83 -3.63 11.78
N SER A 123 10.33 -2.75 10.91
CA SER A 123 9.38 -1.70 11.27
C SER A 123 8.49 -1.33 10.09
N ILE A 124 7.37 -0.65 10.35
CA ILE A 124 6.45 -0.20 9.31
C ILE A 124 7.12 0.80 8.34
N HIS A 125 8.06 1.61 8.83
CA HIS A 125 8.86 2.52 8.03
C HIS A 125 9.90 1.78 7.19
N HIS A 126 10.52 0.73 7.74
CA HIS A 126 11.43 -0.13 6.99
C HIS A 126 10.69 -0.85 5.85
N ALA A 127 9.49 -1.38 6.10
CA ALA A 127 8.66 -2.00 5.05
C ALA A 127 8.39 -1.04 3.89
N ARG A 128 8.09 0.23 4.19
CA ARG A 128 7.85 1.26 3.18
C ARG A 128 9.08 1.50 2.30
N VAL A 129 10.25 1.56 2.90
CA VAL A 129 11.53 1.75 2.18
C VAL A 129 11.80 0.56 1.27
N LEU A 130 11.66 -0.67 1.77
CA LEU A 130 11.87 -1.89 0.98
C LEU A 130 10.97 -1.94 -0.26
N ILE A 131 9.69 -1.61 -0.10
CA ILE A 131 8.74 -1.54 -1.22
C ILE A 131 9.18 -0.48 -2.23
N ARG A 132 9.49 0.74 -1.77
CA ARG A 132 9.89 1.84 -2.67
C ARG A 132 11.19 1.54 -3.42
N GLN A 133 12.12 0.83 -2.80
CA GLN A 133 13.38 0.40 -3.39
C GLN A 133 13.25 -0.84 -4.29
N ARG A 134 12.02 -1.32 -4.54
CA ARG A 134 11.71 -2.43 -5.44
C ARG A 134 12.23 -3.80 -4.95
N HIS A 135 12.31 -3.99 -3.64
CA HIS A 135 12.74 -5.25 -3.06
C HIS A 135 11.60 -6.27 -2.90
N ILE A 136 10.33 -5.83 -2.94
CA ILE A 136 9.16 -6.67 -2.70
C ILE A 136 8.42 -6.98 -4.01
N ARG A 137 8.00 -8.22 -4.18
CA ARG A 137 7.07 -8.68 -5.23
C ARG A 137 5.78 -9.20 -4.62
N VAL A 138 4.72 -9.15 -5.41
CA VAL A 138 3.44 -9.81 -5.12
C VAL A 138 3.15 -10.75 -6.29
N GLY A 139 3.21 -12.06 -6.04
CA GLY A 139 3.25 -13.07 -7.09
C GLY A 139 4.51 -12.92 -7.94
N ARG A 140 4.34 -12.69 -9.25
CA ARG A 140 5.45 -12.51 -10.19
C ARG A 140 5.87 -11.05 -10.38
N GLN A 141 5.03 -10.10 -9.98
CA GLN A 141 5.22 -8.68 -10.27
C GLN A 141 5.91 -7.96 -9.12
N VAL A 142 6.95 -7.18 -9.41
CA VAL A 142 7.56 -6.26 -8.45
C VAL A 142 6.62 -5.07 -8.22
N VAL A 143 6.30 -4.79 -6.96
CA VAL A 143 5.37 -3.71 -6.58
C VAL A 143 6.13 -2.66 -5.77
N ASN A 144 6.12 -1.41 -6.26
CA ASN A 144 6.85 -0.29 -5.65
C ASN A 144 5.94 0.78 -5.00
N ILE A 145 4.67 0.45 -4.80
CA ILE A 145 3.65 1.35 -4.23
C ILE A 145 3.21 0.79 -2.87
N PRO A 146 3.56 1.44 -1.73
CA PRO A 146 3.17 0.99 -0.40
C PRO A 146 1.66 1.01 -0.13
N SER A 147 0.90 1.81 -0.89
CA SER A 147 -0.56 1.89 -0.81
C SER A 147 -1.30 0.83 -1.63
N PHE A 148 -0.58 -0.15 -2.20
CA PHE A 148 -1.19 -1.25 -2.92
C PHE A 148 -2.06 -2.08 -1.96
N LEU A 149 -3.33 -2.29 -2.32
CA LEU A 149 -4.27 -3.07 -1.51
C LEU A 149 -4.18 -4.54 -1.93
N VAL A 150 -3.65 -5.39 -1.05
CA VAL A 150 -3.34 -6.78 -1.41
C VAL A 150 -4.59 -7.64 -1.26
N ARG A 151 -4.92 -8.38 -2.31
CA ARG A 151 -5.99 -9.39 -2.30
C ARG A 151 -5.61 -10.58 -1.43
N VAL A 152 -6.61 -11.26 -0.86
CA VAL A 152 -6.39 -12.44 0.01
C VAL A 152 -5.58 -13.51 -0.74
N ASP A 153 -5.97 -13.84 -1.97
CA ASP A 153 -5.29 -14.84 -2.80
C ASP A 153 -3.80 -14.51 -3.04
N SER A 154 -3.50 -13.22 -3.19
CA SER A 154 -2.14 -12.75 -3.49
C SER A 154 -1.28 -12.58 -2.23
N GLN A 155 -1.87 -12.62 -1.04
CA GLN A 155 -1.16 -12.38 0.22
C GLN A 155 -0.11 -13.46 0.50
N LYS A 156 -0.41 -14.73 0.20
CA LYS A 156 0.53 -15.85 0.36
C LYS A 156 1.75 -15.74 -0.56
N HIS A 157 1.65 -14.90 -1.59
CA HIS A 157 2.66 -14.74 -2.64
C HIS A 157 3.46 -13.44 -2.50
N ILE A 158 3.47 -12.83 -1.30
CA ILE A 158 4.34 -11.69 -1.01
C ILE A 158 5.70 -12.25 -0.63
N ASP A 159 6.75 -11.80 -1.32
CA ASP A 159 8.12 -12.25 -1.09
C ASP A 159 9.12 -11.19 -1.57
N PHE A 160 10.41 -11.37 -1.28
CA PHE A 160 11.46 -10.60 -1.92
C PHE A 160 11.49 -10.88 -3.43
N SER A 161 11.80 -9.85 -4.20
CA SER A 161 12.01 -9.99 -5.64
C SER A 161 13.27 -10.82 -5.89
N LEU A 162 13.22 -11.73 -6.87
CA LEU A 162 14.39 -12.53 -7.29
C LEU A 162 15.55 -11.65 -7.79
N THR A 163 15.22 -10.47 -8.32
CA THR A 163 16.23 -9.49 -8.77
C THR A 163 16.80 -8.64 -7.63
N SER A 164 16.18 -8.70 -6.45
CA SER A 164 16.60 -7.95 -5.28
C SER A 164 17.89 -8.54 -4.71
N PRO A 165 18.86 -7.72 -4.26
CA PRO A 165 19.99 -8.20 -3.48
C PRO A 165 19.59 -9.00 -2.22
N LEU A 166 18.39 -8.74 -1.70
CA LEU A 166 17.83 -9.43 -0.52
C LEU A 166 17.13 -10.75 -0.86
N GLY A 167 16.82 -10.99 -2.14
CA GLY A 167 16.11 -12.18 -2.62
C GLY A 167 16.99 -13.09 -3.49
N GLY A 168 18.32 -13.07 -3.28
CA GLY A 168 19.29 -13.86 -4.05
C GLY A 168 19.85 -13.17 -5.30
N GLY A 169 19.46 -11.92 -5.58
CA GLY A 169 19.98 -11.13 -6.68
C GLY A 169 21.38 -10.57 -6.44
N ARG A 170 21.97 -9.98 -7.49
CA ARG A 170 23.31 -9.39 -7.44
C ARG A 170 23.41 -8.28 -6.37
N PRO A 171 24.53 -8.17 -5.63
CA PRO A 171 24.76 -7.07 -4.69
C PRO A 171 24.59 -5.68 -5.33
N GLY A 172 23.99 -4.76 -4.58
CA GLY A 172 23.73 -3.39 -5.01
C GLY A 172 25.01 -2.60 -5.33
N ARG A 173 24.85 -1.45 -6.02
CA ARG A 173 25.96 -0.62 -6.54
C ARG A 173 27.01 -0.29 -5.47
N VAL A 174 26.60 0.23 -4.32
CA VAL A 174 27.51 0.65 -3.25
C VAL A 174 28.22 -0.55 -2.63
N LYS A 175 27.49 -1.63 -2.34
CA LYS A 175 28.09 -2.87 -1.81
C LYS A 175 29.13 -3.44 -2.77
N ARG A 176 28.84 -3.47 -4.08
CA ARG A 176 29.78 -3.91 -5.11
C ARG A 176 31.01 -2.98 -5.21
N ARG A 177 30.81 -1.66 -5.15
CA ARG A 177 31.93 -0.69 -5.14
C ARG A 177 32.84 -0.92 -3.93
N ASN A 178 32.25 -1.07 -2.75
CA ASN A 178 33.00 -1.28 -1.52
C ASN A 178 33.72 -2.64 -1.51
N GLN A 179 33.10 -3.70 -2.02
CA GLN A 179 33.75 -5.00 -2.19
C GLN A 179 34.95 -4.92 -3.16
N LYS A 180 34.80 -4.19 -4.28
CA LYS A 180 35.92 -3.97 -5.21
C LYS A 180 37.06 -3.16 -4.56
N ALA A 181 36.73 -2.11 -3.83
CA ALA A 181 37.73 -1.31 -3.12
C ALA A 181 38.45 -2.15 -2.03
N ALA A 182 37.72 -2.97 -1.29
CA ALA A 182 38.28 -3.88 -0.30
C ALA A 182 39.19 -4.94 -0.95
N ALA A 183 38.78 -5.50 -2.09
CA ALA A 183 39.61 -6.45 -2.85
C ALA A 183 40.91 -5.80 -3.36
N LYS A 184 40.86 -4.56 -3.86
CA LYS A 184 42.04 -3.81 -4.31
C LYS A 184 43.01 -3.52 -3.16
N LYS A 185 42.50 -3.17 -1.97
CA LYS A 185 43.32 -2.99 -0.76
C LYS A 185 43.94 -4.31 -0.29
N ALA A 186 43.19 -5.41 -0.34
CA ALA A 186 43.68 -6.72 0.06
C ALA A 186 44.71 -7.32 -0.91
N SER A 187 44.69 -6.92 -2.18
CA SER A 187 45.67 -7.35 -3.20
C SER A 187 46.95 -6.51 -3.21
N GLY A 188 47.23 -5.69 -2.18
CA GLY A 188 48.50 -4.98 -2.03
C GLY A 188 48.78 -3.91 -3.07
N GLY A 189 47.75 -3.29 -3.67
CA GLY A 189 47.93 -2.18 -4.60
C GLY A 189 48.22 -0.84 -3.91
N ASP A 190 49.25 -0.80 -3.07
CA ASP A 190 50.09 0.39 -2.88
C ASP A 190 51.23 0.23 -3.90
N GLY A 191 50.99 0.71 -5.11
CA GLY A 191 52.09 1.16 -5.94
C GLY A 191 52.26 2.62 -5.57
N ASP A 192 53.29 2.89 -4.76
CA ASP A 192 53.92 4.20 -4.73
C ASP A 192 54.13 4.66 -6.17
N GLU A 193 53.48 5.77 -6.55
CA GLU A 193 54.08 6.71 -7.49
C GLU A 193 54.61 7.87 -6.61
N GLU A 194 55.64 7.55 -5.81
CA GLU A 194 56.78 8.44 -5.68
C GLU A 194 57.65 8.21 -6.93
N ASP A 195 57.48 9.07 -7.93
CA ASP A 195 58.51 9.43 -8.90
C ASP A 195 58.39 10.97 -8.95
N GLU A 196 59.14 11.72 -8.13
CA GLU A 196 60.50 12.22 -8.39
C GLU A 196 60.69 12.75 -9.83
N ASP A 197 61.00 14.06 -9.87
CA ASP A 197 61.36 14.98 -10.98
C ASP A 197 60.27 15.60 -11.89
#